data_AF-A0A1S7UKE8-F1
#
_entry.id   AF-A0A1S7UKE8-F1
#
_cell.length_a   1.000
_cell.length_b   1.000
_cell.length_c   1.000
_cell.angle_alpha   90.00
_cell.angle_beta   90.00
_cell.angle_gamma   90.00
#
_symmetry.space_group_name_H-M   'P 1'
#
loop_
_entity.id
_entity.type
_entity.pdbx_description
1 polymer ?
#
loop_
_entity_poly.entity_id
_entity_poly.type
_entity_poly.pdbx_seq_one_letter_code
_entity_poly.pdbx_strand_id
1 'polypeptide(L)'
;MTTPQRSGRADSGQFNFLGKIGATPEAVATLNDQPHVFYVLVGALVVLILQGLFIWYIHFATMKPEQKKKKEKKADEKKPGAKPPAQR
;
A
#
# COMPACT_ATOMS: atom_id res chain seq x y z
N MET A 1 -33.75 11.10 43.29
CA MET A 1 -33.45 9.89 42.49
C MET A 1 -32.58 10.35 41.33
N THR A 2 -31.34 9.87 41.30
CA THR A 2 -30.23 10.33 40.44
C THR A 2 -30.34 9.80 39.02
N THR A 3 -30.11 10.69 38.04
CA THR A 3 -29.34 10.29 36.85
C THR A 3 -28.43 11.46 36.47
N PRO A 4 -27.09 11.37 36.65
CA PRO A 4 -26.20 12.33 36.03
C PRO A 4 -26.30 12.14 34.51
N GLN A 5 -26.76 13.18 33.82
CA GLN A 5 -26.69 13.33 32.37
C GLN A 5 -25.21 13.20 31.99
N ARG A 6 -24.79 12.01 31.52
CA ARG A 6 -23.42 11.73 31.12
C ARG A 6 -23.17 12.44 29.79
N SER A 7 -22.78 13.71 29.87
CA SER A 7 -22.32 14.55 28.77
C SER A 7 -20.98 14.04 28.20
N GLY A 8 -20.96 12.86 27.59
CA GLY A 8 -19.71 12.29 27.08
C GLY A 8 -19.84 10.92 26.40
N ARG A 9 -20.72 10.78 25.41
CA ARG A 9 -20.74 9.57 24.54
C ARG A 9 -20.99 9.82 23.05
N ALA A 10 -21.08 11.06 22.59
CA ALA A 10 -21.08 11.33 21.15
C ALA A 10 -19.65 11.24 20.57
N ASP A 11 -18.63 11.47 21.41
CA ASP A 11 -17.22 11.50 21.00
C ASP A 11 -16.47 10.18 21.25
N SER A 12 -17.13 9.12 21.75
CA SER A 12 -16.45 7.94 22.33
C SER A 12 -16.34 6.71 21.44
N GLY A 13 -16.62 6.80 20.14
CA GLY A 13 -16.43 5.69 19.19
C GLY A 13 -14.99 5.62 18.70
N GLN A 14 -14.34 4.45 18.80
CA GLN A 14 -12.96 4.21 18.32
C GLN A 14 -12.78 4.63 16.84
N PHE A 15 -13.85 4.56 16.05
CA PHE A 15 -13.85 4.84 14.62
C PHE A 15 -14.48 6.19 14.24
N ASN A 16 -14.83 7.07 15.18
CA ASN A 16 -15.43 8.38 14.88
C ASN A 16 -14.53 9.30 14.03
N PHE A 17 -13.21 9.09 14.06
CA PHE A 17 -12.28 9.82 13.20
C PHE A 17 -12.45 9.47 11.72
N LEU A 18 -12.98 8.29 11.36
CA LEU A 18 -13.27 7.92 9.97
C LEU A 18 -14.32 8.84 9.36
N GLY A 19 -15.26 9.36 10.17
CA GLY A 19 -16.21 10.38 9.72
C GLY A 19 -15.52 11.66 9.25
N LYS A 20 -14.40 12.05 9.88
CA LYS A 20 -13.58 13.21 9.46
C LYS A 20 -12.83 12.97 8.14
N ILE A 21 -12.63 11.70 7.77
CA ILE A 21 -11.94 11.28 6.54
C ILE A 21 -12.96 11.01 5.41
N GLY A 22 -14.26 11.17 5.69
CA GLY A 22 -15.35 11.03 4.71
C GLY A 22 -16.14 9.72 4.78
N ALA A 23 -15.98 8.92 5.85
CA ALA A 23 -16.86 7.77 6.07
C ALA A 23 -18.28 8.23 6.43
N THR A 24 -19.29 7.53 5.90
CA THR A 24 -20.68 7.84 6.22
C THR A 24 -20.99 7.51 7.68
N PRO A 25 -21.96 8.20 8.32
CA PRO A 25 -22.33 7.93 9.71
C PRO A 25 -22.71 6.47 9.96
N GLU A 26 -23.35 5.80 9.00
CA GLU A 26 -23.74 4.39 9.08
C GLU A 26 -22.52 3.46 9.04
N ALA A 27 -21.52 3.79 8.20
CA ALA A 27 -20.27 3.05 8.16
C ALA A 27 -19.50 3.20 9.48
N VAL A 28 -19.43 4.42 10.03
CA VAL A 28 -18.80 4.68 11.34
C VAL A 28 -19.52 3.93 12.46
N ALA A 29 -20.85 3.92 12.47
CA ALA A 29 -21.64 3.17 13.44
C ALA A 29 -21.38 1.66 13.34
N THR A 30 -21.42 1.11 12.12
CA THR A 30 -21.16 -0.32 11.86
C THR A 30 -19.76 -0.73 12.32
N LEU A 31 -18.74 0.09 12.07
CA LEU A 31 -17.38 -0.19 12.51
C LEU A 31 -17.23 -0.10 14.04
N ASN A 32 -17.94 0.82 14.68
CA ASN A 32 -17.97 0.92 16.15
C ASN A 32 -18.72 -0.27 16.79
N ASP A 33 -19.80 -0.75 16.16
CA ASP A 33 -20.59 -1.90 16.63
C ASP A 33 -19.85 -3.22 16.40
N GLN A 34 -19.09 -3.31 15.31
CA GLN A 34 -18.38 -4.52 14.88
C GLN A 34 -16.92 -4.22 14.55
N PRO A 35 -16.08 -3.96 15.57
CA PRO A 35 -14.67 -3.63 15.37
C PRO A 35 -13.89 -4.72 14.62
N HIS A 36 -14.29 -5.98 14.72
CA HIS A 36 -13.67 -7.10 14.01
C HIS A 36 -13.77 -6.97 12.48
N VAL A 37 -14.85 -6.37 11.94
CA VAL A 37 -15.03 -6.17 10.49
C VAL A 37 -13.94 -5.26 9.94
N PHE A 38 -13.56 -4.21 10.68
CA PHE A 38 -12.45 -3.33 10.32
C PHE A 38 -11.13 -4.10 10.19
N TYR A 39 -10.81 -4.93 11.18
CA TYR A 39 -9.56 -5.71 11.19
C TYR A 39 -9.51 -6.74 10.06
N VAL A 40 -10.64 -7.38 9.73
CA VAL A 40 -10.71 -8.30 8.59
C VAL A 40 -10.47 -7.57 7.28
N LEU A 41 -11.07 -6.38 7.11
CA LEU A 41 -10.90 -5.57 5.89
C LEU A 41 -9.43 -5.14 5.70
N VAL A 42 -8.81 -4.65 6.77
CA VAL A 42 -7.38 -4.26 6.77
C VAL A 42 -6.49 -5.48 6.55
N GLY A 43 -6.78 -6.60 7.21
CA GLY A 43 -6.06 -7.87 7.05
C GLY A 43 -6.10 -8.36 5.60
N ALA A 44 -7.27 -8.33 4.96
CA ALA A 44 -7.42 -8.69 3.55
C ALA A 44 -6.58 -7.78 2.64
N LEU A 45 -6.56 -6.47 2.90
CA LEU A 45 -5.74 -5.51 2.14
C LEU A 45 -4.24 -5.82 2.26
N VAL A 46 -3.78 -6.13 3.48
CA VAL A 46 -2.39 -6.51 3.76
C VAL A 46 -2.03 -7.81 3.04
N VAL A 47 -2.90 -8.82 3.07
CA VAL A 47 -2.69 -10.10 2.36
C VAL A 47 -2.61 -9.89 0.86
N LEU A 48 -3.47 -9.05 0.27
CA LEU A 48 -3.43 -8.69 -1.16
C LEU A 48 -2.11 -8.01 -1.54
N ILE A 49 -1.64 -7.06 -0.73
CA ILE A 49 -0.36 -6.38 -0.96
C ILE A 49 0.79 -7.39 -0.85
N LEU A 50 0.82 -8.22 0.19
CA LEU A 50 1.82 -9.27 0.37
C LEU A 50 1.83 -10.25 -0.81
N GLN A 51 0.66 -10.64 -1.30
CA GLN A 51 0.54 -11.53 -2.46
C GLN A 51 1.10 -10.86 -3.73
N GLY A 52 0.79 -9.59 -3.97
CA GLY A 52 1.36 -8.82 -5.08
C GLY A 52 2.89 -8.73 -5.00
N LEU A 53 3.42 -8.43 -3.81
CA LEU A 53 4.87 -8.37 -3.56
C LEU A 53 5.52 -9.75 -3.72
N PHE A 54 4.86 -10.82 -3.27
CA PHE A 54 5.36 -12.18 -3.39
C PHE A 54 5.44 -12.63 -4.86
N ILE A 55 4.41 -12.31 -5.65
CA ILE A 55 4.42 -12.56 -7.10
C ILE A 55 5.49 -11.73 -7.78
N TRP A 56 5.64 -10.44 -7.43
CA TRP A 56 6.70 -9.59 -7.95
C TRP A 56 8.10 -10.12 -7.61
N TYR A 57 8.30 -10.58 -6.37
CA TYR A 57 9.55 -11.17 -5.91
C TYR A 57 9.88 -12.45 -6.68
N ILE A 58 8.92 -13.37 -6.81
CA ILE A 58 9.09 -14.58 -7.62
C ILE A 58 9.39 -14.21 -9.07
N HIS A 59 8.67 -13.24 -9.65
CA HIS A 59 8.93 -12.78 -11.00
C HIS A 59 10.36 -12.26 -11.15
N PHE A 60 10.84 -11.41 -10.23
CA PHE A 60 12.21 -10.89 -10.23
C PHE A 60 13.29 -11.98 -10.03
N ALA A 61 13.02 -12.96 -9.17
CA ALA A 61 13.93 -14.07 -8.88
C ALA A 61 13.99 -15.10 -10.02
N THR A 62 12.86 -15.36 -10.68
CA THR A 62 12.74 -16.32 -11.78
C THR A 62 13.05 -15.72 -13.16
N MET A 63 13.18 -14.40 -13.27
CA MET A 63 13.72 -13.76 -14.47
C MET A 63 15.09 -14.33 -14.81
N LYS A 64 15.13 -15.11 -15.90
CA LYS A 64 16.28 -15.88 -16.37
C LYS A 64 17.58 -15.05 -16.32
N PRO A 65 18.68 -15.58 -15.75
CA PRO A 65 19.97 -14.87 -15.71
C PRO A 65 20.48 -14.50 -17.12
N GLU A 66 20.07 -15.23 -18.16
CA GLU A 66 20.37 -14.89 -19.56
C GLU A 66 19.80 -13.53 -20.00
N GLN A 67 18.64 -13.09 -19.49
CA GLN A 67 18.07 -11.78 -19.81
C GLN A 67 18.79 -10.64 -19.06
N LYS A 68 19.32 -10.92 -17.87
CA LYS A 68 20.16 -9.97 -17.11
C LYS A 68 21.48 -9.73 -17.84
N LYS A 69 22.17 -10.80 -18.30
CA LYS A 69 23.40 -10.69 -19.11
C LYS A 69 23.20 -9.99 -20.46
N LYS A 70 22.04 -10.16 -21.11
CA LYS A 70 21.74 -9.48 -22.40
C LYS A 70 21.43 -7.99 -22.20
N LYS A 71 20.85 -7.60 -21.05
CA LYS A 71 20.61 -6.19 -20.68
C LYS A 71 21.91 -5.50 -20.25
N GLU A 72 22.79 -6.18 -19.52
CA GLU A 72 24.13 -5.68 -19.19
C GLU A 72 24.97 -5.42 -20.44
N LYS A 73 25.02 -6.38 -21.39
CA LYS A 73 25.72 -6.19 -22.67
C LYS A 73 25.20 -4.99 -23.47
N LYS A 74 23.87 -4.82 -23.54
CA LYS A 74 23.26 -3.67 -24.24
C LYS A 74 23.40 -2.33 -23.51
N ALA A 75 23.61 -2.35 -22.19
CA ALA A 75 23.84 -1.14 -21.40
C ALA A 75 25.31 -0.67 -21.49
N ASP A 76 26.26 -1.60 -21.56
CA ASP A 76 27.68 -1.29 -21.80
C ASP A 76 27.92 -0.76 -23.23
N GLU A 77 27.25 -1.32 -24.24
CA GLU A 77 27.31 -0.81 -25.63
C GLU A 77 26.68 0.57 -25.82
N LYS A 78 25.92 1.07 -24.83
CA LYS A 78 25.23 2.37 -24.87
C LYS A 78 25.87 3.44 -24.00
N LYS A 79 27.13 3.30 -23.55
CA LYS A 79 27.91 4.44 -23.05
C LYS A 79 28.45 5.26 -24.24
N PRO A 80 27.88 6.43 -24.59
CA PRO A 80 28.44 7.30 -25.61
C PRO A 80 29.47 8.19 -24.91
N GLY A 81 30.73 7.77 -24.94
CA GLY A 81 31.80 8.47 -24.24
C GLY A 81 33.17 8.27 -24.87
N ALA A 82 33.29 8.35 -26.20
CA ALA A 82 34.60 8.48 -26.84
C ALA A 82 34.48 9.26 -28.16
N LYS A 83 35.03 10.48 -28.16
CA LYS A 83 35.07 11.49 -29.23
C LYS A 83 35.55 10.90 -30.58
N PRO A 84 35.05 11.39 -31.74
CA PRO A 84 35.86 11.39 -32.95
C PRO A 84 36.78 12.63 -32.96
N PRO A 85 38.07 12.46 -33.31
CA PRO A 85 39.01 13.55 -33.45
C PRO A 85 38.65 14.39 -34.68
N ALA A 86 38.94 15.69 -34.61
CA ALA A 86 39.26 16.57 -35.74
C ALA A 86 38.61 16.21 -37.09
N GLN A 87 37.54 16.92 -37.47
CA GLN A 87 37.22 17.11 -38.87
C GLN A 87 37.11 18.61 -39.14
N ARG A 88 38.03 19.04 -40.01
CA ARG A 88 38.21 20.38 -40.58
C ARG A 88 36.96 20.87 -41.29
#